data_AF-A0A6B3FMH8-F1
#
_entry.id   AF-A0A6B3FMH8-F1
#
_cell.length_a   1.000
_cell.length_b   1.000
_cell.length_c   1.000
_cell.angle_alpha   90.00
_cell.angle_beta   90.00
_cell.angle_gamma   90.00
#
_symmetry.space_group_name_H-M   'P 1'
#
loop_
_entity.id
_entity.type
_entity.pdbx_description
1 polymer ?
#
loop_
_entity_poly.entity_id
_entity_poly.type
_entity_poly.pdbx_seq_one_letter_code
_entity_poly.pdbx_strand_id
1 'polypeptide(L)' 'PESMSSLGWVGIARRARRGILLGPKSIGEGDLIGARISAEQVRTPLVTGRGWTASAAGAAITVQVPLTVLGT' A
#
# COMPACT_ATOMS: atom_id res chain seq x y z
N PRO A 1 -22.20 -5.79 -18.91
CA PRO A 1 -21.11 -6.34 -18.07
C PRO A 1 -19.77 -5.80 -18.57
N GLU A 2 -19.28 -4.73 -17.95
CA GLU A 2 -17.99 -4.14 -18.31
C GLU A 2 -16.90 -5.17 -18.01
N SER A 3 -16.34 -5.74 -19.07
CA SER A 3 -15.05 -6.42 -18.99
C SER A 3 -14.05 -5.36 -18.54
N MET A 4 -13.70 -5.37 -17.24
CA MET A 4 -12.48 -4.73 -16.79
C MET A 4 -11.36 -5.37 -17.58
N SER A 5 -10.98 -4.71 -18.68
CA SER A 5 -9.71 -4.91 -19.34
C SER A 5 -8.63 -5.03 -18.25
N SER A 6 -7.53 -5.71 -18.55
CA SER A 6 -6.35 -5.81 -17.69
C SER A 6 -5.77 -4.45 -17.21
N LEU A 7 -6.37 -3.32 -17.62
CA LEU A 7 -6.17 -1.96 -17.15
C LEU A 7 -7.31 -1.41 -16.26
N GLY A 8 -8.05 -2.27 -15.56
CA GLY A 8 -9.07 -1.88 -14.57
C GLY A 8 -8.51 -1.03 -13.42
N TRP A 9 -9.29 -0.79 -12.36
CA TRP A 9 -8.91 0.11 -11.26
C TRP A 9 -7.50 -0.16 -10.67
N VAL A 10 -7.04 -1.41 -10.68
CA VAL A 10 -5.68 -1.80 -10.25
C VAL A 10 -4.58 -1.15 -11.11
N GLY A 11 -4.77 -1.10 -12.43
CA GLY A 11 -3.84 -0.43 -13.35
C GLY A 11 -3.83 1.09 -13.18
N ILE A 12 -4.96 1.68 -12.75
CA ILE A 12 -5.05 3.10 -12.37
C ILE A 12 -4.26 3.33 -11.07
N ALA A 13 -4.45 2.48 -10.05
CA ALA A 13 -3.73 2.58 -8.78
C ALA A 13 -2.20 2.48 -8.96
N ARG A 14 -1.72 1.49 -9.73
CA ARG A 14 -0.28 1.33 -10.04
C ARG A 14 0.30 2.55 -10.76
N ARG A 15 -0.46 3.21 -11.64
CA ARG A 15 0.00 4.46 -12.29
C ARG A 15 0.00 5.64 -11.33
N ALA A 16 -0.96 5.70 -10.41
CA ALA A 16 -1.03 6.76 -9.41
C ALA A 16 0.15 6.72 -8.43
N ARG A 17 0.64 5.52 -8.08
CA ARG A 17 1.77 5.29 -7.15
C ARG A 17 1.62 6.08 -5.84
N ARG A 18 0.41 6.05 -5.27
CA ARG A 18 0.05 6.85 -4.09
C ARG A 18 -0.87 6.03 -3.20
N GLY A 19 -0.54 5.96 -1.91
CA GLY A 19 -1.36 5.29 -0.91
C GLY A 19 -0.55 4.83 0.30
N ILE A 20 -1.19 3.99 1.11
CA ILE A 20 -0.61 3.36 2.28
C ILE A 20 -0.85 1.85 2.18
N LEU A 21 0.20 1.04 2.30
CA LEU A 21 0.09 -0.40 2.47
C LEU A 21 0.03 -0.73 3.96
N LEU A 22 -1.04 -1.38 4.42
CA LEU A 22 -1.21 -1.75 5.84
C LEU A 22 -0.69 -3.16 6.16
N GLY A 23 -0.52 -3.99 5.13
CA GLY A 23 -0.13 -5.39 5.32
C GLY A 23 0.36 -6.04 4.04
N PRO A 24 1.50 -5.59 3.48
CA PRO A 24 2.02 -6.10 2.23
C PRO A 24 2.23 -7.61 2.31
N LYS A 25 1.75 -8.36 1.32
CA LYS A 25 1.94 -9.83 1.22
C LYS A 25 3.01 -10.22 0.23
N SER A 26 3.43 -9.27 -0.61
CA SER A 26 4.49 -9.45 -1.59
C SER A 26 5.27 -8.15 -1.79
N ILE A 27 6.49 -8.28 -2.30
CA ILE A 27 7.35 -7.13 -2.65
C ILE A 27 6.69 -6.26 -3.73
N GLY A 28 6.02 -6.90 -4.72
CA GLY A 28 5.42 -6.22 -5.88
C GLY A 28 4.18 -5.37 -5.56
N GLU A 29 3.64 -5.45 -4.35
CA GLU A 29 2.59 -4.53 -3.89
C GLU A 29 3.12 -3.12 -3.67
N GLY A 30 4.43 -2.95 -3.46
CA GLY A 30 5.09 -1.65 -3.36
C GLY A 30 4.84 -0.72 -4.55
N ASP A 31 4.68 -1.29 -5.75
CA ASP A 31 4.37 -0.55 -6.97
C ASP A 31 3.05 0.22 -6.89
N LEU A 32 2.08 -0.25 -6.09
CA LEU A 32 0.80 0.42 -5.90
C LEU A 32 0.97 1.78 -5.22
N ILE A 33 1.99 1.92 -4.37
CA ILE A 33 2.24 3.12 -3.57
C ILE A 33 3.55 3.83 -3.96
N GLY A 34 4.25 3.35 -4.99
CA GLY A 34 5.52 3.93 -5.43
C GLY A 34 6.68 3.72 -4.46
N ALA A 35 6.63 2.68 -3.63
CA ALA A 35 7.66 2.38 -2.63
C ALA A 35 8.35 1.05 -2.90
N ARG A 36 9.66 0.97 -2.65
CA ARG A 36 10.37 -0.32 -2.62
C ARG A 36 10.14 -1.00 -1.26
N ILE A 37 9.41 -2.11 -1.28
CA ILE A 37 9.16 -2.94 -0.09
C ILE A 37 10.22 -4.03 0.03
N SER A 38 10.77 -4.24 1.22
CA SER A 38 11.74 -5.30 1.49
C SER A 38 11.06 -6.62 1.89
N ALA A 39 11.77 -7.74 1.74
CA ALA A 39 11.27 -9.04 2.21
C ALA A 39 11.06 -9.08 3.75
N GLU A 40 11.83 -8.29 4.50
CA GLU A 40 11.65 -8.12 5.95
C GLU A 40 10.34 -7.40 6.28
N GLN A 41 10.01 -6.35 5.53
CA GLN A 41 8.74 -5.63 5.68
C GLN A 41 7.54 -6.52 5.37
N VAL A 42 7.64 -7.41 4.36
CA VAL A 42 6.58 -8.40 4.05
C VAL A 42 6.39 -9.42 5.18
N ARG A 43 7.45 -9.82 5.87
CA ARG A 43 7.39 -10.77 7.00
C ARG A 43 7.01 -10.12 8.33
N THR A 44 6.98 -8.80 8.40
CA THR A 44 6.65 -8.08 9.64
C THR A 44 5.21 -8.41 10.06
N PRO A 45 4.96 -8.78 11.33
CA PRO A 45 3.61 -8.99 11.82
C PRO A 45 2.72 -7.78 11.57
N LEU A 46 1.46 -8.03 11.21
CA LEU A 46 0.47 -6.97 11.03
C LEU A 46 0.17 -6.32 12.38
N VAL A 47 0.36 -5.01 12.45
CA VAL A 47 0.04 -4.19 13.63
C VAL A 47 -1.03 -3.19 13.22
N THR A 48 -2.15 -3.17 13.93
CA THR A 48 -3.25 -2.24 13.65
C THR A 48 -2.77 -0.80 13.59
N GLY A 49 -3.14 -0.10 12.53
CA GLY A 49 -2.74 1.28 12.29
C GLY A 49 -1.33 1.46 11.74
N ARG A 50 -0.45 0.45 11.74
CA ARG A 50 0.85 0.56 11.05
C ARG A 50 0.65 0.47 9.54
N GLY A 51 1.31 1.34 8.80
CA GLY A 51 1.39 1.24 7.35
C GLY A 51 2.74 1.69 6.79
N TRP A 52 2.90 1.51 5.48
CA TRP A 52 4.04 2.01 4.71
C TRP A 52 3.56 2.91 3.57
N THR A 53 4.27 4.00 3.33
CA THR A 53 4.09 4.87 2.16
C THR A 53 5.45 5.20 1.53
N ALA A 54 5.44 5.82 0.36
CA ALA A 54 6.67 6.22 -0.33
C ALA A 54 7.21 7.55 0.23
N SER A 55 8.52 7.61 0.49
CA SER A 55 9.24 8.87 0.58
C SER A 55 9.35 9.54 -0.80
N ALA A 56 9.80 10.78 -0.85
CA ALA A 56 10.10 11.47 -2.11
C ALA A 56 11.08 10.69 -3.02
N ALA A 57 11.97 9.88 -2.43
CA ALA A 57 12.93 9.05 -3.15
C ALA A 57 12.41 7.63 -3.48
N GLY A 58 11.15 7.32 -3.16
CA GLY A 58 10.54 5.99 -3.39
C GLY A 58 10.99 4.91 -2.39
N ALA A 59 11.59 5.31 -1.26
CA ALA A 59 11.84 4.39 -0.15
C ALA A 59 10.56 4.18 0.67
N ALA A 60 10.33 2.96 1.15
CA ALA A 60 9.23 2.71 2.08
C ALA A 60 9.52 3.34 3.45
N ILE A 61 8.63 4.23 3.89
CA ILE A 61 8.65 4.83 5.23
C ILE A 61 7.43 4.35 6.02
N THR A 62 7.60 4.10 7.31
CA THR A 62 6.51 3.67 8.18
C THR A 62 5.66 4.87 8.62
N VAL A 63 4.34 4.68 8.63
CA VAL A 63 3.36 5.66 9.08
C VAL A 63 2.40 5.03 10.08
N GLN A 64 1.80 5.84 10.94
CA GLN A 64 0.71 5.45 11.83
C GLN A 64 -0.60 6.05 11.33
N VAL A 65 -1.54 5.19 10.95
CA VAL A 65 -2.94 5.53 10.66
C VAL A 65 -3.69 5.64 12.00
N PRO A 66 -4.35 6.78 12.27
CA PRO A 66 -5.10 6.96 13.50
C PRO A 66 -6.33 6.05 13.53
N LEU A 67 -6.63 5.52 14.72
CA LEU A 67 -7.91 4.85 14.97
C LEU A 67 -9.03 5.88 14.88
N THR A 68 -10.02 5.63 14.03
CA THR A 68 -11.26 6.40 13.95
C THR A 68 -12.42 5.50 14.36
N VAL A 69 -13.17 5.89 15.38
CA VAL A 69 -14.40 5.21 15.79
C VAL A 69 -15.58 5.94 15.17
N LEU A 70 -16.34 5.26 14.33
CA LEU A 70 -17.58 5.80 13.78
C LEU A 70 -18.72 5.51 14.78
N GLY A 71 -19.49 6.54 15.13
CA GLY A 71 -20.65 6.40 15.99
C GLY A 71 -21.72 5.49 15.36
N THR A 72 -22.49 4.81 16.20
CA THR A 72 -23.64 4.00 15.82
C THR A 72 -24.86 4.84 15.48
#